data_AF-A0A6P1C2M2-F1
#
_entry.id   AF-A0A6P1C2M2-F1
#
_cell.length_a   1.000
_cell.length_b   1.000
_cell.length_c   1.000
_cell.angle_alpha   90.00
_cell.angle_beta   90.00
_cell.angle_gamma   90.00
#
_symmetry.space_group_name_H-M   'P 1'
#
loop_
_entity.id
_entity.type
_entity.pdbx_description
1 polymer ?
#
loop_
_entity_poly.entity_id
_entity_poly.type
_entity_poly.pdbx_seq_one_letter_code
_entity_poly.pdbx_strand_id
1 'polypeptide(L)' 'STSYMWAYRSGKGSHEPIVLLDYQPGRGQIHPQAFLGDYRGIVMSDGYTAWRTLERATHIGCMAHSRRRFVDA' A
#
# COMPACT_ATOMS: atom_id res chain seq x y z
N SER A 1 -12.45 15.69 -13.23
CA SER A 1 -12.34 14.22 -13.17
C SER A 1 -11.85 13.83 -11.78
N THR A 2 -12.38 12.76 -11.18
CA THR A 2 -11.89 12.25 -9.89
C THR A 2 -10.60 11.45 -10.11
N SER A 3 -9.57 11.72 -9.33
CA SER A 3 -8.30 10.98 -9.35
C SER A 3 -7.96 10.50 -7.95
N TYR A 4 -7.50 9.26 -7.85
CA TYR A 4 -7.09 8.63 -6.61
C TYR A 4 -5.58 8.44 -6.62
N MET A 5 -4.93 8.79 -5.52
CA MET A 5 -3.49 8.64 -5.37
C MET A 5 -3.17 7.35 -4.64
N TRP A 6 -2.45 6.45 -5.31
CA TRP A 6 -1.80 5.30 -4.70
C TRP A 6 -0.37 5.70 -4.33
N ALA A 7 -0.09 5.74 -3.03
CA ALA A 7 1.21 6.13 -2.51
C ALA A 7 2.03 4.89 -2.13
N TYR A 8 3.22 4.79 -2.69
CA TYR A 8 4.19 3.73 -2.38
C TYR A 8 5.46 4.36 -1.83
N ARG A 9 6.08 3.67 -0.87
CA ARG A 9 7.34 4.10 -0.30
C ARG A 9 8.22 2.89 0.00
N SER A 10 9.49 3.02 -0.33
CA SER A 10 10.51 2.05 0.05
C SER A 10 10.66 1.97 1.58
N GLY A 11 11.08 0.81 2.09
CA GLY A 11 11.43 0.67 3.50
C GLY A 11 12.58 1.60 3.90
N LYS A 12 12.64 1.99 5.18
CA LYS A 12 13.68 2.92 5.71
C LYS A 12 15.12 2.49 5.41
N GLY A 13 15.37 1.18 5.35
CA GLY A 13 16.69 0.60 5.08
C GLY A 13 17.02 0.38 3.60
N SER A 14 16.21 0.89 2.68
CA SER A 14 16.47 0.71 1.23
C SER A 14 17.68 1.54 0.82
N HIS A 15 18.61 0.94 0.07
CA HIS A 15 19.81 1.62 -0.46
C HIS A 15 19.43 2.81 -1.35
N GLU A 16 18.35 2.65 -2.13
CA GLU A 16 17.79 3.68 -3.00
C GLU A 16 16.34 3.96 -2.54
N PRO A 17 16.14 4.97 -1.68
CA PRO A 17 14.81 5.27 -1.17
C PRO A 17 13.95 5.94 -2.23
N ILE A 18 12.71 5.47 -2.39
CA ILE A 18 11.75 5.98 -3.37
C ILE A 18 10.44 6.31 -2.67
N VAL A 19 9.85 7.43 -3.07
CA VAL A 19 8.44 7.76 -2.85
C VAL A 19 7.79 7.87 -4.22
N LEU A 20 6.79 7.04 -4.48
CA LEU A 20 6.05 7.04 -5.74
C LEU A 20 4.59 7.39 -5.48
N LEU A 21 4.09 8.37 -6.23
CA LEU A 21 2.69 8.77 -6.23
C LEU A 21 2.09 8.41 -7.58
N ASP A 22 1.24 7.38 -7.59
CA ASP A 22 0.59 6.85 -8.79
C ASP A 22 -0.87 7.32 -8.83
N TYR A 23 -1.19 8.19 -9.79
CA TYR A 23 -2.53 8.77 -9.95
C TYR A 23 -3.38 7.92 -10.88
N GLN A 24 -4.50 7.42 -10.35
CA GLN A 24 -5.36 6.45 -11.01
C GLN A 24 -6.81 6.93 -11.04
N PRO A 25 -7.60 6.57 -12.07
CA PRO A 25 -9.01 6.94 -12.16
C PRO A 25 -9.88 6.24 -11.10
N GLY A 26 -9.34 5.24 -10.38
CA GLY A 26 -10.06 4.48 -9.38
C GLY A 26 -9.22 4.07 -8.16
N ARG A 27 -9.94 3.58 -7.15
CA ARG A 27 -9.39 2.96 -5.92
C ARG A 27 -9.46 1.43 -5.93
N GLY A 28 -9.68 0.84 -7.10
CA GLY A 28 -9.81 -0.61 -7.25
C GLY A 28 -8.47 -1.34 -7.12
N GLN A 29 -8.53 -2.62 -6.74
CA GLN A 29 -7.36 -3.51 -6.61
C GLN A 29 -6.54 -3.69 -7.89
N ILE A 30 -7.12 -3.40 -9.06
CA ILE A 30 -6.42 -3.48 -10.35
C ILE A 30 -5.14 -2.61 -10.38
N HIS A 31 -5.13 -1.47 -9.68
CA HIS A 31 -4.00 -0.55 -9.70
C HIS A 31 -2.78 -1.08 -8.93
N PRO A 32 -2.88 -1.48 -7.64
CA PRO A 32 -1.75 -2.10 -6.96
C PRO A 32 -1.36 -3.44 -7.56
N GLN A 33 -2.30 -4.20 -8.14
CA GLN A 33 -1.98 -5.43 -8.89
C GLN A 33 -1.13 -5.15 -10.13
N ALA A 34 -1.46 -4.12 -10.91
CA ALA A 34 -0.70 -3.76 -12.10
C ALA A 34 0.71 -3.26 -11.73
N PHE A 35 0.84 -2.47 -10.67
CA PHE A 35 2.12 -1.91 -10.27
C PHE A 35 3.04 -2.93 -9.57
N LEU A 36 2.53 -3.65 -8.56
CA LEU A 36 3.34 -4.59 -7.77
C LEU A 36 3.43 -5.97 -8.41
N GLY A 37 2.49 -6.33 -9.29
CA GLY A 37 2.49 -7.60 -10.00
C GLY A 37 2.70 -8.79 -9.06
N ASP A 38 3.77 -9.55 -9.32
CA ASP A 38 4.13 -10.74 -8.56
C ASP A 38 5.10 -10.48 -7.39
N TYR A 39 5.10 -9.26 -6.84
CA TYR A 39 5.98 -8.87 -5.74
C TYR A 39 5.87 -9.83 -4.54
N ARG A 40 7.01 -10.32 -4.06
CA ARG A 40 7.11 -11.33 -2.99
C ARG A 40 7.75 -10.82 -1.69
N GLY A 41 7.84 -9.49 -1.55
CA GLY A 41 8.38 -8.87 -0.34
C GLY A 41 7.30 -8.52 0.67
N ILE A 42 7.62 -7.55 1.53
CA ILE A 42 6.72 -7.09 2.59
C ILE A 42 5.92 -5.89 2.11
N VAL A 43 4.59 -5.94 2.27
CA VAL A 43 3.69 -4.80 2.03
C VAL A 43 3.10 -4.37 3.36
N MET A 44 3.53 -3.20 3.86
CA MET A 44 2.87 -2.53 4.99
C MET A 44 1.74 -1.66 4.47
N SER A 45 0.52 -1.89 4.93
CA SER A 45 -0.64 -1.09 4.51
C SER A 45 -1.48 -0.59 5.69
N ASP A 46 -2.41 0.30 5.38
CA ASP A 46 -3.46 0.78 6.29
C ASP A 46 -4.55 -0.29 6.58
N GLY A 47 -4.44 -1.47 5.96
CA GLY A 47 -5.42 -2.54 6.07
C GLY A 47 -6.55 -2.48 5.04
N TYR A 48 -6.50 -1.55 4.07
CA TYR A 48 -7.49 -1.49 2.99
C TYR A 48 -7.53 -2.80 2.18
N THR A 49 -8.74 -3.26 1.86
CA THR A 49 -8.95 -4.60 1.28
C THR A 49 -8.33 -4.79 -0.10
N ALA A 50 -8.15 -3.72 -0.88
CA ALA A 50 -7.51 -3.81 -2.19
C ALA A 50 -6.09 -4.41 -2.14
N TRP A 51 -5.34 -4.14 -1.06
CA TRP A 51 -4.00 -4.67 -0.86
C TRP A 51 -3.98 -6.20 -0.70
N ARG A 52 -5.05 -6.77 -0.11
CA ARG A 52 -5.12 -8.21 0.21
C ARG A 52 -5.15 -9.13 -1.01
N THR A 53 -5.29 -8.56 -2.20
CA THR A 53 -5.25 -9.30 -3.47
C THR A 53 -3.84 -9.59 -3.97
N LEU A 54 -2.80 -9.04 -3.31
CA LEU A 54 -1.40 -9.33 -3.61
C LEU A 54 -0.97 -10.60 -2.86
N GLU A 55 -1.42 -11.76 -3.35
CA GLU A 55 -1.34 -13.04 -2.62
C GLU A 55 0.08 -13.52 -2.31
N ARG A 56 1.07 -13.11 -3.10
CA ARG A 56 2.47 -13.51 -2.89
C ARG A 56 3.25 -12.59 -1.95
N ALA A 57 2.69 -11.43 -1.62
CA ALA A 57 3.32 -10.51 -0.69
C ALA A 57 3.06 -10.95 0.74
N THR A 58 4.04 -10.71 1.62
CA THR A 58 3.83 -10.80 3.07
C THR A 58 3.18 -9.51 3.55
N HIS A 59 1.95 -9.58 4.05
CA HIS A 59 1.19 -8.41 4.49
C HIS A 59 1.44 -8.09 5.95
N ILE A 60 1.71 -6.83 6.27
CA ILE A 60 1.77 -6.32 7.63
C ILE A 60 0.90 -5.05 7.79
N GLY A 61 0.31 -4.88 8.98
CA GLY A 61 -0.51 -3.72 9.31
C GLY A 61 0.31 -2.52 9.77
N CYS A 62 -0.07 -1.33 9.34
CA CYS A 62 0.51 -0.08 9.81
C CYS A 62 0.04 0.24 11.24
N MET A 63 0.97 0.25 12.21
CA MET A 63 0.64 0.51 13.61
C MET A 63 0.09 1.91 13.88
N ALA A 64 0.42 2.91 13.05
CA ALA A 64 -0.19 4.23 13.14
C ALA A 64 -1.70 4.19 12.83
N HIS A 65 -2.09 3.41 11.83
CA HIS A 65 -3.51 3.19 11.51
C HIS A 65 -4.22 2.38 12.59
N SER A 66 -3.58 1.33 13.12
CA SER A 66 -4.11 0.57 14.25
C SER A 66 -4.33 1.46 15.48
N ARG A 67 -3.35 2.29 15.87
CA ARG A 67 -3.47 3.21 17.00
C ARG A 67 -4.64 4.18 16.82
N ARG A 68 -4.78 4.79 15.64
CA ARG A 68 -5.89 5.70 15.36
C ARG A 68 -7.25 5.05 15.58
N ARG A 69 -7.41 3.79 15.18
CA ARG A 69 -8.68 3.06 15.28
C ARG A 69 -9.04 2.59 16.69
N PHE A 70 -8.04 2.24 17.49
CA PHE A 70 -8.24 1.58 18.79
C PHE A 70 -7.92 2.44 20.00
N VAL A 71 -7.11 3.49 19.85
CA VAL A 71 -6.69 4.37 20.95
C VAL A 71 -7.28 5.77 20.80
N ASP A 72 -7.25 6.34 19.60
CA ASP A 72 -7.67 7.75 19.36
C ASP A 72 -9.12 7.90 18.86
N ALA A 73 -9.86 6.80 18.71
CA ALA A 73 -11.16 6.77 18.04
C ALA A 73 -12.30 7.32 18.90
#